data_AF-W7UFZ2-F1
#
_entry.id   AF-W7UFZ2-F1
#
_cell.length_a   1.000
_cell.length_b   1.000
_cell.length_c   1.000
_cell.angle_alpha   90.00
_cell.angle_beta   90.00
_cell.angle_gamma   90.00
#
_symmetry.space_group_name_H-M   'P 1'
#
loop_
_entity.id
_entity.type
_entity.pdbx_description
1 polymer ?
#
loop_
_entity_poly.entity_id
_entity_poly.type
_entity_poly.pdbx_seq_one_letter_code
_entity_poly.pdbx_strand_id
1 'polypeptide(L)'
;MENENINIEDIMTEIRQSIKDQGLTADMLSFEDVPFRKTAQGGSLSEALDYITSHYYIQPYKELRGNPLKVFFKKVIRKMVKFYVEPVVMEQNDFNANAVTVMKSLADSEAEDVSGKIETLELAQKELVIRLDRLERENAELRRQLSKEHD
;
A
#
# COMPACT_ATOMS: atom_id res chain seq x y z
N MET A 1 -13.81 45.33 3.59
CA MET A 1 -12.72 44.51 4.16
C MET A 1 -13.16 44.14 5.56
N GLU A 2 -13.65 42.93 5.76
CA GLU A 2 -13.81 42.34 7.08
C GLU A 2 -13.09 41.00 7.01
N ASN A 3 -11.81 41.02 7.37
CA ASN A 3 -11.11 39.79 7.73
C ASN A 3 -11.66 39.43 9.12
N GLU A 4 -12.73 38.65 9.15
CA GLU A 4 -13.09 37.94 10.37
C GLU A 4 -11.91 37.04 10.71
N ASN A 5 -11.25 37.36 11.82
CA ASN A 5 -10.11 36.64 12.33
C ASN A 5 -10.64 35.31 12.88
N ILE A 6 -10.71 34.29 12.01
CA ILE A 6 -11.21 32.96 12.35
C ILE A 6 -10.31 32.39 13.46
N ASN A 7 -10.83 32.36 14.68
CA ASN A 7 -10.10 31.84 15.83
C ASN A 7 -10.21 30.31 15.84
N ILE A 8 -9.12 29.65 15.42
CA ILE A 8 -9.03 28.19 15.30
C ILE A 8 -9.22 27.51 16.67
N GLU A 9 -8.80 28.17 17.76
CA GLU A 9 -8.90 27.60 19.10
C GLU A 9 -10.35 27.47 19.53
N ASP A 10 -11.16 28.52 19.32
CA ASP A 10 -12.58 28.54 19.68
C ASP A 10 -13.36 27.44 18.93
N ILE A 11 -13.09 27.28 17.63
CA ILE A 11 -13.69 26.25 16.78
C ILE A 11 -13.33 24.84 17.28
N MET A 12 -12.07 24.62 17.65
CA MET A 12 -11.63 23.30 18.17
C MET A 12 -12.25 22.98 19.53
N THR A 13 -12.47 23.98 20.39
CA THR A 13 -13.22 23.79 21.64
C THR A 13 -14.67 23.44 21.39
N GLU A 14 -15.34 24.15 20.46
CA GLU A 14 -16.75 23.89 20.12
C GLU A 14 -16.96 22.49 19.56
N ILE A 15 -16.07 22.04 18.65
CA ILE A 15 -16.10 20.68 18.10
C ILE A 15 -15.92 19.62 19.21
N ARG A 16 -14.94 19.81 20.10
CA ARG A 16 -14.69 18.88 21.22
C ARG A 16 -15.87 18.79 22.18
N GLN A 17 -16.55 19.91 22.40
CA GLN A 17 -17.72 19.97 23.28
C GLN A 17 -18.93 19.30 22.63
N SER A 18 -19.16 19.52 21.33
CA SER A 18 -20.21 18.85 20.56
C SER A 18 -20.04 17.32 20.50
N ILE A 19 -18.81 16.83 20.32
CA ILE A 19 -18.50 15.39 20.36
C ILE A 19 -18.83 14.79 21.75
N LYS A 20 -18.52 15.54 22.81
CA LYS A 20 -18.78 15.12 24.20
C LYS A 20 -20.27 15.09 24.53
N ASP A 21 -21.02 16.11 24.10
CA ASP A 21 -22.47 16.22 24.33
C ASP A 21 -23.26 15.16 23.55
N GLN A 22 -22.76 14.75 22.38
CA GLN A 22 -23.32 13.66 21.58
C GLN A 22 -22.95 12.26 22.10
N GLY A 23 -22.13 12.16 23.16
CA GLY A 23 -21.75 10.88 23.77
C GLY A 23 -20.93 9.97 22.86
N LEU A 24 -20.29 10.52 21.82
CA LEU A 24 -19.47 9.80 20.86
C LEU A 24 -18.14 9.40 21.54
N THR A 25 -18.11 8.23 22.15
CA THR A 25 -16.88 7.65 22.72
C THR A 25 -16.07 6.97 21.62
N ALA A 26 -14.74 6.99 21.72
CA ALA A 26 -13.83 6.34 20.77
C ALA A 26 -14.11 4.83 20.60
N ASP A 27 -14.75 4.23 21.60
CA ASP A 27 -15.20 2.84 21.63
C ASP A 27 -16.33 2.56 20.61
N MET A 28 -17.20 3.53 20.32
CA MET A 28 -18.26 3.40 19.31
C MET A 28 -17.75 3.38 17.86
N LEU A 29 -16.47 3.65 17.64
CA LEU A 29 -15.80 3.54 16.34
C LEU A 29 -15.04 2.22 16.17
N SER A 30 -15.05 1.36 17.19
CA SER A 30 -14.40 0.05 17.13
C SER A 30 -15.24 -0.94 16.32
N PHE A 31 -14.69 -1.43 15.22
CA PHE A 31 -15.27 -2.52 14.42
C PHE A 31 -14.83 -3.91 14.90
N GLU A 32 -14.36 -4.04 16.15
CA GLU A 32 -13.85 -5.31 16.69
C GLU A 32 -14.94 -6.39 16.83
N ASP A 33 -16.20 -6.00 16.99
CA ASP A 33 -17.32 -6.92 17.28
C ASP A 33 -18.03 -7.49 16.04
N VAL A 34 -17.56 -7.21 14.82
CA VAL A 34 -18.08 -7.87 13.62
C VAL A 34 -17.26 -9.15 13.38
N PRO A 35 -17.82 -10.37 13.56
CA PRO A 35 -17.14 -11.61 13.20
C PRO A 35 -17.05 -11.72 11.67
N PHE A 36 -16.16 -10.95 11.06
CA PHE A 36 -15.81 -11.08 9.66
C PHE A 36 -14.75 -12.16 9.52
N ARG A 37 -15.15 -13.31 8.96
CA ARG A 37 -14.22 -14.37 8.59
C ARG A 37 -13.38 -13.84 7.43
N LYS A 38 -12.20 -13.27 7.75
CA LYS A 38 -11.23 -12.72 6.79
C LYS A 38 -10.81 -13.83 5.81
N THR A 39 -11.57 -14.02 4.73
CA THR A 39 -11.07 -14.70 3.53
C THR A 39 -10.00 -13.78 3.00
N ALA A 40 -8.73 -14.14 3.17
CA ALA A 40 -7.55 -13.33 2.89
C ALA A 40 -7.68 -12.56 1.56
N GLN A 41 -8.14 -11.31 1.62
CA GLN A 41 -8.18 -10.33 0.52
C GLN A 41 -8.23 -8.91 1.11
N GLY A 42 -7.28 -8.60 1.99
CA GLY A 42 -7.19 -7.28 2.61
C GLY A 42 -5.76 -7.01 3.10
N GLY A 43 -4.78 -7.27 2.23
CA GLY A 43 -3.36 -6.99 2.44
C GLY A 43 -2.87 -6.00 1.38
N SER A 44 -1.72 -5.37 1.63
CA SER A 44 -1.05 -4.50 0.65
C SER A 44 -0.77 -5.25 -0.66
N LEU A 45 -0.64 -4.53 -1.78
CA LEU A 45 -0.23 -5.12 -3.07
C LEU A 45 1.05 -5.95 -2.93
N SER A 46 2.00 -5.50 -2.11
CA SER A 46 3.23 -6.26 -1.79
C SER A 46 2.93 -7.59 -1.10
N GLU A 47 2.01 -7.60 -0.13
CA GLU A 47 1.66 -8.80 0.63
C GLU A 47 0.92 -9.82 -0.25
N ALA A 48 0.05 -9.32 -1.14
CA ALA A 48 -0.60 -10.15 -2.15
C ALA A 48 0.40 -10.72 -3.17
N LEU A 49 1.38 -9.91 -3.60
CA LEU A 49 2.44 -10.34 -4.50
C LEU A 49 3.32 -11.42 -3.86
N ASP A 50 3.72 -11.23 -2.61
CA ASP A 50 4.51 -12.21 -1.84
C ASP A 50 3.74 -13.52 -1.64
N TYR A 51 2.45 -13.41 -1.34
CA TYR A 51 1.58 -14.57 -1.22
C TYR A 51 1.51 -15.37 -2.52
N ILE A 52 1.22 -14.71 -3.65
CA ILE A 52 1.09 -15.38 -4.96
C ILE A 52 2.45 -15.95 -5.39
N THR A 53 3.54 -15.22 -5.16
CA THR A 53 4.91 -15.68 -5.44
C THR A 53 5.28 -16.94 -4.64
N SER A 54 4.77 -17.07 -3.41
CA SER A 54 5.04 -18.24 -2.57
C SER A 54 4.12 -19.43 -2.86
N HIS A 55 2.97 -19.21 -3.49
CA HIS A 55 1.90 -20.21 -3.64
C HIS A 55 1.52 -20.53 -5.09
N TYR A 56 2.29 -20.06 -6.08
CA TYR A 56 2.00 -20.32 -7.49
C TYR A 56 2.04 -21.81 -7.88
N TYR A 57 2.85 -22.60 -7.15
CA TYR A 57 3.05 -24.02 -7.40
C TYR A 57 1.98 -24.88 -6.71
N ILE A 58 1.21 -25.58 -7.54
CA ILE A 58 0.18 -26.54 -7.12
C ILE A 58 0.77 -27.95 -7.21
N GLN A 59 0.87 -28.63 -6.07
CA GLN A 59 1.25 -30.03 -6.05
C GLN A 59 0.07 -30.91 -6.53
N PRO A 60 0.22 -31.69 -7.63
CA PRO A 60 -0.88 -32.53 -8.14
C PRO A 60 -1.33 -33.61 -7.14
N TYR A 61 -0.43 -34.02 -6.26
CA TYR A 61 -0.62 -35.16 -5.36
C TYR A 61 -0.47 -34.81 -3.88
N LYS A 62 -1.44 -34.06 -3.34
CA LYS A 62 -1.53 -33.85 -1.89
C LYS A 62 -1.74 -35.16 -1.12
N GLU A 63 -1.26 -35.24 0.11
CA GLU A 63 -1.43 -36.40 0.98
C GLU A 63 -2.91 -36.74 1.21
N LEU A 64 -3.24 -38.03 1.14
CA LEU A 64 -4.59 -38.50 1.42
C LEU A 64 -4.69 -38.88 2.91
N ARG A 65 -5.46 -38.13 3.69
CA ARG A 65 -5.72 -38.40 5.12
C ARG A 65 -7.08 -39.06 5.35
N GLY A 66 -7.19 -39.86 6.41
CA GLY A 66 -8.44 -40.48 6.88
C GLY A 66 -8.39 -42.01 7.01
N ASN A 67 -9.57 -42.63 7.13
CA ASN A 67 -9.73 -44.08 7.28
C ASN A 67 -9.01 -44.86 6.15
N PRO A 68 -8.19 -45.87 6.45
CA PRO A 68 -7.47 -46.70 5.47
C PRO A 68 -8.31 -47.19 4.29
N LEU A 69 -9.55 -47.63 4.52
CA LEU A 69 -10.42 -48.13 3.45
C LEU A 69 -10.78 -47.01 2.47
N LYS A 70 -11.12 -45.83 2.98
CA LYS A 70 -11.41 -44.64 2.15
C LYS A 70 -10.18 -44.17 1.39
N VAL A 71 -9.00 -44.21 2.03
CA VAL A 71 -7.73 -43.86 1.38
C VAL A 71 -7.42 -44.82 0.22
N PHE A 72 -7.71 -46.12 0.37
CA PHE A 72 -7.55 -47.10 -0.71
C PHE A 72 -8.40 -46.74 -1.93
N PHE A 73 -9.70 -46.50 -1.77
CA PHE A 73 -10.56 -46.07 -2.89
C PHE A 73 -10.11 -44.75 -3.52
N LYS A 74 -9.71 -43.75 -2.70
CA LYS A 74 -9.15 -42.49 -3.19
C LYS A 74 -7.87 -42.69 -4.01
N LYS A 75 -7.00 -43.64 -3.64
CA LYS A 75 -5.80 -44.00 -4.41
C LYS A 75 -6.14 -44.61 -5.76
N VAL A 76 -7.15 -45.49 -5.82
CA VAL A 76 -7.62 -46.09 -7.08
C VAL A 76 -8.16 -45.01 -8.03
N ILE A 77 -9.05 -44.14 -7.54
CA ILE A 77 -9.57 -43.01 -8.34
C ILE A 77 -8.43 -42.13 -8.84
N ARG A 78 -7.49 -41.75 -7.95
CA ARG A 78 -6.32 -40.94 -8.31
C ARG A 78 -5.47 -41.60 -9.40
N LYS A 79 -5.30 -42.92 -9.37
CA LYS A 79 -4.58 -43.67 -10.41
C LYS A 79 -5.31 -43.65 -11.74
N MET A 80 -6.64 -43.76 -11.73
CA MET A 80 -7.48 -43.73 -12.94
C MET A 80 -7.48 -42.36 -13.61
N VAL A 81 -7.48 -41.26 -12.85
CA VAL A 81 -7.50 -39.88 -13.40
C VAL A 81 -6.11 -39.27 -13.58
N LYS A 82 -5.04 -39.98 -13.19
CA LYS A 82 -3.65 -39.50 -13.20
C LYS A 82 -3.25 -38.88 -14.55
N PHE A 83 -3.56 -39.56 -15.66
CA PHE A 83 -3.18 -39.11 -17.00
C PHE A 83 -3.79 -37.77 -17.41
N TYR A 84 -4.88 -37.36 -16.78
CA TYR A 84 -5.57 -36.10 -17.06
C TYR A 84 -5.22 -35.02 -16.05
N VAL A 85 -5.23 -35.35 -14.76
CA VAL A 85 -4.97 -34.37 -13.69
C VAL A 85 -3.53 -33.87 -13.71
N GLU A 86 -2.56 -34.74 -13.94
CA GLU A 86 -1.14 -34.37 -13.92
C GLU A 86 -0.75 -33.35 -14.99
N PRO A 87 -1.06 -33.54 -16.29
CA PRO A 87 -0.71 -32.54 -17.30
C PRO A 87 -1.44 -31.22 -17.08
N VAL A 88 -2.71 -31.25 -16.67
CA VAL A 88 -3.48 -30.02 -16.39
C VAL A 88 -2.87 -29.21 -15.25
N VAL A 89 -2.46 -29.86 -14.16
CA VAL A 89 -1.80 -29.15 -13.05
C VAL A 89 -0.42 -28.64 -13.45
N MET A 90 0.33 -29.36 -14.29
CA MET A 90 1.61 -28.86 -14.80
C MET A 90 1.44 -27.62 -15.67
N GLU A 91 0.49 -27.63 -16.62
CA GLU A 91 0.18 -26.46 -17.46
C GLU A 91 -0.29 -25.27 -16.62
N GLN A 92 -1.10 -25.51 -15.58
CA GLN A 92 -1.48 -24.46 -14.62
C GLN A 92 -0.29 -23.92 -13.84
N ASN A 93 0.64 -24.77 -13.42
CA ASN A 93 1.85 -24.31 -12.73
C ASN A 93 2.73 -23.45 -13.63
N ASP A 94 2.87 -23.83 -14.91
CA ASP A 94 3.61 -23.06 -15.90
C ASP A 94 2.93 -21.69 -16.15
N PHE A 95 1.61 -21.67 -16.30
CA PHE A 95 0.86 -20.44 -16.43
C PHE A 95 1.01 -19.55 -15.17
N ASN A 96 0.83 -20.14 -13.98
CA ASN A 96 0.96 -19.41 -12.72
C ASN A 96 2.36 -18.81 -12.55
N ALA A 97 3.41 -19.56 -12.90
CA ALA A 97 4.80 -19.07 -12.84
C ALA A 97 5.00 -17.84 -13.74
N ASN A 98 4.48 -17.88 -14.97
CA ASN A 98 4.53 -16.75 -15.89
C ASN A 98 3.71 -15.56 -15.37
N ALA A 99 2.51 -15.80 -14.84
CA ALA A 99 1.67 -14.76 -14.25
C ALA A 99 2.37 -14.06 -13.08
N VAL A 100 2.97 -14.82 -12.15
CA VAL A 100 3.77 -14.28 -11.04
C VAL A 100 4.91 -13.42 -11.55
N THR A 101 5.63 -13.91 -12.56
CA THR A 101 6.77 -13.19 -13.14
C THR A 101 6.33 -11.84 -13.71
N VAL A 102 5.25 -11.82 -14.50
CA VAL A 102 4.70 -10.58 -15.06
C VAL A 102 4.24 -9.62 -13.97
N MET A 103 3.50 -10.11 -12.97
CA MET A 103 3.04 -9.28 -11.85
C MET A 103 4.20 -8.67 -11.06
N LYS A 104 5.25 -9.46 -10.81
CA LYS A 104 6.44 -8.97 -10.12
C LYS A 104 7.19 -7.92 -10.93
N SER A 105 7.42 -8.18 -12.23
CA SER A 105 8.07 -7.20 -13.10
C SER A 105 7.29 -5.89 -13.20
N LEU A 106 5.96 -5.94 -13.21
CA LEU A 106 5.14 -4.73 -13.22
C LEU A 106 5.29 -3.95 -11.90
N ALA A 107 5.20 -4.64 -10.76
CA ALA A 107 5.37 -4.03 -9.45
C ALA A 107 6.77 -3.38 -9.30
N ASP A 108 7.81 -4.07 -9.77
CA ASP A 108 9.18 -3.55 -9.76
C ASP A 108 9.32 -2.31 -10.67
N SER A 109 8.69 -2.32 -11.85
CA SER A 109 8.73 -1.19 -12.78
C SER A 109 8.02 0.06 -12.25
N GLU A 110 6.89 -0.10 -11.55
CA GLU A 110 6.20 1.02 -10.91
C GLU A 110 7.04 1.60 -9.77
N ALA A 111 7.72 0.74 -9.01
CA ALA A 111 8.63 1.18 -7.95
C ALA A 111 9.81 1.99 -8.52
N GLU A 112 10.39 1.56 -9.64
CA GLU A 112 11.46 2.30 -10.33
C GLU A 112 10.98 3.66 -10.86
N ASP A 113 9.82 3.74 -11.50
CA ASP A 113 9.25 5.00 -12.00
C ASP A 113 8.97 6.00 -10.86
N VAL A 114 8.39 5.52 -9.76
CA VAL A 114 8.16 6.34 -8.56
C VAL A 114 9.48 6.81 -7.96
N SER A 115 10.49 5.95 -7.88
CA SER A 115 11.83 6.31 -7.39
C SER A 115 12.47 7.41 -8.24
N GLY A 116 12.38 7.31 -9.58
CA GLY A 116 12.89 8.34 -10.48
C GLY A 116 12.16 9.68 -10.31
N LYS A 117 10.84 9.66 -10.14
CA LYS A 117 10.07 10.89 -9.86
C LYS A 117 10.48 11.54 -8.53
N ILE A 118 10.74 10.74 -7.50
CA ILE A 118 11.24 11.26 -6.22
C ILE A 118 12.59 11.96 -6.41
N GLU A 119 13.54 11.33 -7.11
CA GLU A 119 14.85 11.92 -7.37
C GLU A 119 14.74 13.26 -8.12
N THR A 120 13.91 13.31 -9.18
CA THR A 120 13.70 14.57 -9.93
C THR A 120 13.07 15.67 -9.08
N LEU A 121 12.13 15.34 -8.20
CA LEU A 121 11.51 16.29 -7.28
C LEU A 121 12.51 16.79 -6.22
N GLU A 122 13.36 15.90 -5.69
CA GLU A 122 14.41 16.29 -4.74
C GLU A 122 15.43 17.25 -5.37
N LEU A 123 15.80 17.03 -6.63
CA LEU A 123 16.66 17.95 -7.38
C LEU A 123 15.99 19.32 -7.59
N ALA A 124 14.73 19.33 -8.02
CA ALA A 124 13.97 20.57 -8.19
C ALA A 124 13.82 21.34 -6.87
N GLN A 125 13.61 20.63 -5.75
CA GLN A 125 13.55 21.23 -4.42
C GLN A 125 14.88 21.87 -4.04
N LYS A 126 16.01 21.19 -4.25
CA LYS A 126 17.34 21.75 -4.01
C LYS A 126 17.61 23.01 -4.82
N GLU A 127 17.21 23.01 -6.10
CA GLU A 127 17.35 24.19 -6.97
C GLU A 127 16.53 25.37 -6.44
N LEU A 128 15.27 25.14 -6.06
CA LEU A 128 14.41 26.17 -5.49
C LEU A 128 14.98 26.75 -4.20
N VAL A 129 15.55 25.91 -3.33
CA VAL A 129 16.21 26.35 -2.09
C VAL A 129 17.41 27.25 -2.38
N ILE A 130 18.27 26.88 -3.35
CA ILE A 130 19.40 27.73 -3.77
C ILE A 130 18.91 29.08 -4.30
N ARG A 131 17.82 29.08 -5.07
CA ARG A 131 17.24 30.30 -5.63
C ARG A 131 16.66 31.21 -4.55
N LEU A 132 16.02 30.64 -3.52
CA LEU A 132 15.54 31.38 -2.36
C LEU A 132 16.69 32.04 -1.60
N ASP A 133 17.75 31.30 -1.28
CA ASP A 133 18.93 31.86 -0.58
C ASP A 133 19.55 33.01 -1.37
N ARG A 134 19.63 32.88 -2.71
CA ARG A 134 20.08 33.97 -3.57
C ARG A 134 19.18 35.20 -3.48
N LEU A 135 17.86 35.03 -3.57
CA LEU A 135 16.90 36.13 -3.49
C LEU A 135 16.88 36.78 -2.10
N GLU A 136 17.10 36.02 -1.03
CA GLU A 136 17.22 36.54 0.32
C GLU A 136 18.47 37.42 0.47
N ARG A 137 19.61 37.00 -0.09
CA ARG A 137 20.84 37.81 -0.12
C ARG A 137 20.65 39.10 -0.92
N GLU A 138 20.08 39.01 -2.13
CA GLU A 138 19.80 40.19 -2.97
C GLU A 138 18.85 41.17 -2.25
N ASN A 139 17.78 40.67 -1.60
CA ASN A 139 16.91 41.51 -0.78
C ASN A 139 17.64 42.16 0.41
N ALA A 140 18.51 41.42 1.10
CA ALA A 140 19.29 41.95 2.21
C ALA A 140 20.25 43.06 1.77
N GLU A 141 20.86 42.92 0.59
CA GLU A 141 21.71 43.95 -0.02
C GLU A 141 20.92 45.19 -0.43
N LEU A 142 19.77 45.03 -1.09
CA LEU A 142 18.89 46.14 -1.46
C LEU A 142 18.41 46.90 -0.23
N ARG A 143 18.02 46.20 0.85
CA ARG A 143 17.64 46.83 2.13
C ARG A 143 18.79 47.65 2.74
N ARG A 144 20.04 47.18 2.63
CA ARG A 144 21.23 47.93 3.09
C ARG A 144 21.54 49.14 2.21
N GLN A 145 21.26 49.08 0.91
CA GLN A 145 21.44 50.23 0.01
C GLN A 145 20.40 51.31 0.31
N LEU A 146 19.12 50.92 0.43
CA LEU A 146 18.03 51.83 0.83
C LEU A 146 18.26 52.50 2.18
N SER A 147 18.82 51.80 3.17
CA SER A 147 19.14 52.44 4.46
C SER A 147 20.25 53.48 4.37
N LYS A 148 21.19 53.33 3.43
CA LYS A 148 22.28 54.29 3.20
C LYS A 148 21.88 55.51 2.38
N GLU A 149 20.80 55.42 1.61
CA GLU A 149 20.25 56.55 0.85
C GLU A 149 19.35 57.46 1.69
N HIS A 150 18.93 56.99 2.86
CA HIS A 150 18.06 57.71 3.80
C HIS A 150 18.77 58.31 5.03
N ASP A 151 20.10 58.13 5.13
CA ASP A 151 21.00 58.81 6.09
C ASP A 151 21.76 59.96 5.39
#